data_AF-A0A7S1Y1I2-F1
#
_entry.id   AF-A0A7S1Y1I2-F1
#
_cell.length_a   1.000
_cell.length_b   1.000
_cell.length_c   1.000
_cell.angle_alpha   90.00
_cell.angle_beta   90.00
_cell.angle_gamma   90.00
#
_symmetry.space_group_name_H-M   'P 1'
#
loop_
_entity.id
_entity.type
_entity.pdbx_description
1 polymer ?
#
loop_
_entity_poly.entity_id
_entity_poly.type
_entity_poly.pdbx_seq_one_letter_code
_entity_poly.pdbx_strand_id
1 'polypeptide(L)'
;SCRTVFDAFDETMMFKQDVTAEASPQNELVSLKSNFKGVFQNISSILDCVQCQQCKLHGKMAMLGYGTALKILFTRGDPQDLFLERNEIVALVQTVAKFSESIKEVRQLTQLYWQQQH
;
A
#
# COMPACT_ATOMS: atom_id res chain seq x y z
N SER A 1 -9.09 9.49 -18.53
CA SER A 1 -8.15 10.45 -17.94
C SER A 1 -7.77 9.97 -16.55
N CYS A 2 -6.66 9.25 -16.39
CA CYS A 2 -6.26 8.63 -15.11
C CYS A 2 -5.15 9.41 -14.39
N ARG A 3 -4.88 10.65 -14.81
CA ARG A 3 -3.66 11.37 -14.42
C ARG A 3 -3.66 11.81 -12.95
N THR A 4 -4.81 12.17 -12.38
CA THR A 4 -4.94 12.65 -10.99
C THR A 4 -4.73 11.57 -9.92
N VAL A 5 -4.90 10.29 -10.25
CA VAL A 5 -4.65 9.18 -9.31
C VAL A 5 -3.16 8.90 -9.18
N PHE A 6 -2.39 9.08 -10.25
CA PHE A 6 -0.94 8.82 -10.25
C PHE A 6 -0.13 9.95 -9.60
N ASP A 7 -0.65 11.18 -9.53
CA ASP A 7 -0.02 12.26 -8.74
C ASP A 7 0.02 11.93 -7.23
N ALA A 8 -0.86 11.06 -6.74
CA ALA A 8 -0.80 10.56 -5.37
C ALA A 8 0.37 9.58 -5.17
N PHE A 9 0.83 8.88 -6.22
CA PHE A 9 1.86 7.83 -6.16
C PHE A 9 3.16 8.27 -6.86
N ASP A 10 3.69 9.44 -6.49
CA ASP A 10 5.01 9.85 -6.96
C ASP A 10 6.13 9.08 -6.22
N GLU A 11 6.63 8.02 -6.86
CA GLU A 11 7.72 7.18 -6.35
C GLU A 11 8.98 7.99 -6.02
N THR A 12 9.25 9.06 -6.77
CA THR A 12 10.45 9.90 -6.53
C THR A 12 10.36 10.64 -5.21
N MET A 13 9.15 10.92 -4.72
CA MET A 13 8.91 11.54 -3.41
C MET A 13 8.83 10.49 -2.29
N MET A 14 8.26 9.32 -2.60
CA MET A 14 8.07 8.20 -1.66
C MET A 14 9.36 7.43 -1.34
N PHE A 15 10.30 7.34 -2.27
CA PHE A 15 11.56 6.59 -2.13
C PHE A 15 12.81 7.46 -2.28
N LYS A 16 12.76 8.75 -1.90
CA LYS A 16 13.98 9.56 -1.80
C LYS A 16 14.95 8.88 -0.84
N GLN A 17 15.99 8.27 -1.41
CA GLN A 17 17.15 7.81 -0.68
C GLN A 17 17.92 9.05 -0.24
N ASP A 18 18.28 9.11 1.04
CA ASP A 18 19.04 10.20 1.65
C ASP A 18 20.39 10.42 0.93
N VAL A 19 20.40 11.16 -0.18
CA VAL A 19 21.66 11.59 -0.81
C VAL A 19 22.09 12.94 -0.27
N THR A 20 21.20 13.75 0.31
CA THR A 20 21.60 14.95 1.09
C THR A 20 20.52 15.30 2.11
N ALA A 21 20.85 15.16 3.40
CA ALA A 21 20.00 15.45 4.56
C ALA A 21 19.58 16.93 4.73
N GLU A 22 19.67 17.77 3.70
CA GLU A 22 19.59 19.23 3.84
C GLU A 22 18.53 19.92 2.98
N ALA A 23 17.75 19.17 2.17
CA ALA A 23 16.68 19.78 1.37
C ALA A 23 15.47 18.85 1.18
N SER A 24 14.75 18.55 2.26
CA SER A 24 13.38 18.06 2.14
C SER A 24 12.40 19.13 2.61
N PRO A 25 11.52 19.66 1.73
CA PRO A 25 10.40 20.46 2.17
C PRO A 25 9.44 19.55 2.95
N GLN A 26 9.54 19.57 4.28
CA GLN A 26 8.70 18.77 5.21
C GLN A 26 7.20 18.91 4.90
N ASN A 27 6.79 20.08 4.39
CA ASN A 27 5.42 20.37 3.98
C ASN A 27 4.89 19.45 2.86
N GLU A 28 5.74 19.02 1.92
CA GLU A 28 5.31 18.18 0.79
C GLU A 28 5.04 16.74 1.23
N LEU A 29 5.88 16.18 2.12
CA LEU A 29 5.69 14.85 2.68
C LEU A 29 4.44 14.78 3.57
N VAL A 30 4.17 15.85 4.34
CA VAL A 30 2.96 15.99 5.16
C VAL A 30 1.71 16.06 4.28
N SER A 31 1.75 16.83 3.20
CA SER A 31 0.67 16.91 2.22
C SER A 31 0.40 15.54 1.57
N LEU A 32 1.46 14.85 1.13
CA LEU A 32 1.37 13.52 0.53
C LEU A 32 0.75 12.50 1.50
N LYS A 33 1.21 12.46 2.75
CA LYS A 33 0.66 11.60 3.81
C LYS A 33 -0.82 11.89 4.06
N SER A 34 -1.22 13.16 4.09
CA SER A 34 -2.62 13.56 4.27
C SER A 34 -3.50 13.12 3.10
N ASN A 35 -3.02 13.29 1.86
CA ASN A 35 -3.74 12.86 0.66
C ASN A 35 -3.96 11.34 0.65
N PHE A 36 -2.93 10.55 0.95
CA PHE A 36 -3.06 9.09 1.09
C PHE A 36 -4.08 8.70 2.16
N LYS A 37 -4.02 9.33 3.33
CA LYS A 37 -4.98 9.07 4.41
C LYS A 37 -6.42 9.33 3.95
N GLY A 38 -6.67 10.44 3.25
CA GLY A 38 -7.99 10.75 2.70
C GLY A 38 -8.45 9.70 1.67
N VAL A 39 -7.58 9.28 0.77
CA VAL A 39 -7.88 8.24 -0.23
C VAL A 39 -8.21 6.90 0.44
N PHE A 40 -7.42 6.47 1.44
CA PHE A 40 -7.70 5.21 2.16
C PHE A 40 -8.99 5.26 2.95
N GLN A 41 -9.34 6.40 3.57
CA GLN A 41 -10.62 6.58 4.25
C GLN A 41 -11.80 6.45 3.27
N ASN A 42 -11.69 7.07 2.09
CA ASN A 42 -12.70 6.96 1.03
C ASN A 42 -12.86 5.51 0.54
N ILE A 43 -11.75 4.82 0.25
CA ILE A 43 -11.80 3.41 -0.18
C ILE A 43 -12.36 2.53 0.94
N SER A 44 -11.96 2.75 2.20
CA SER A 44 -12.49 1.99 3.34
C SER A 44 -14.01 2.18 3.48
N SER A 45 -14.53 3.39 3.23
CA SER A 45 -15.98 3.64 3.22
C SER A 45 -16.68 2.88 2.10
N ILE A 46 -16.06 2.75 0.93
CA ILE A 46 -16.60 1.95 -0.18
C ILE A 46 -16.62 0.46 0.18
N LEU A 47 -15.56 -0.03 0.84
CA LEU A 47 -15.50 -1.41 1.32
C LEU A 47 -16.60 -1.73 2.34
N ASP A 48 -17.13 -0.72 3.05
CA ASP A 48 -18.26 -0.92 3.94
C ASP A 48 -19.56 -1.30 3.23
N CYS A 49 -19.70 -0.94 1.94
CA CYS A 49 -20.83 -1.29 1.10
C CYS A 49 -20.74 -2.70 0.48
N VAL A 50 -19.62 -3.40 0.65
CA VAL A 50 -19.45 -4.76 0.10
C VAL A 50 -20.26 -5.76 0.92
N GLN A 51 -21.23 -6.42 0.28
CA GLN A 51 -22.13 -7.39 0.93
C GLN A 51 -21.41 -8.68 1.34
N CYS A 52 -20.47 -9.15 0.51
CA CYS A 52 -19.65 -10.33 0.80
C CYS A 52 -18.74 -10.07 2.00
N GLN A 53 -19.00 -10.77 3.12
CA GLN A 53 -18.27 -10.54 4.38
C GLN A 53 -16.79 -10.90 4.28
N GLN A 54 -16.45 -11.99 3.58
CA GLN A 54 -15.05 -12.37 3.35
C GLN A 54 -14.33 -11.33 2.48
N CYS A 55 -14.97 -10.85 1.42
CA CYS A 55 -14.43 -9.84 0.52
C CYS A 55 -14.21 -8.51 1.25
N LYS A 56 -15.18 -8.10 2.08
CA LYS A 56 -15.09 -6.92 2.94
C LYS A 56 -13.93 -7.05 3.94
N LEU A 57 -13.80 -8.20 4.60
CA LEU A 57 -12.71 -8.47 5.54
C LEU A 57 -11.34 -8.39 4.85
N HIS A 58 -11.14 -9.13 3.76
CA HIS A 58 -9.87 -9.15 3.04
C HIS A 58 -9.55 -7.78 2.40
N GLY A 59 -10.56 -7.08 1.90
CA GLY A 59 -10.39 -5.73 1.37
C GLY A 59 -9.92 -4.75 2.45
N LYS A 60 -10.55 -4.74 3.63
CA LYS A 60 -10.15 -3.88 4.74
C LYS A 60 -8.77 -4.24 5.28
N MET A 61 -8.48 -5.54 5.37
CA MET A 61 -7.17 -6.05 5.77
C MET A 61 -6.06 -5.58 4.81
N ALA A 62 -6.30 -5.66 3.50
CA ALA A 62 -5.36 -5.17 2.50
C ALA A 62 -5.15 -3.64 2.58
N MET A 63 -6.24 -2.86 2.73
CA MET A 63 -6.14 -1.41 2.88
C MET A 63 -5.35 -1.00 4.13
N LEU A 64 -5.56 -1.69 5.26
CA LEU A 64 -4.77 -1.48 6.47
C LEU A 64 -3.29 -1.84 6.24
N GLY A 65 -3.02 -2.93 5.51
CA GLY A 65 -1.67 -3.33 5.14
C GLY A 65 -0.95 -2.29 4.27
N TYR A 66 -1.64 -1.73 3.26
CA TYR A 66 -1.11 -0.66 2.42
C TYR A 66 -0.83 0.62 3.23
N GLY A 67 -1.76 1.02 4.10
CA GLY A 67 -1.56 2.15 5.00
C GLY A 67 -0.37 1.95 5.95
N THR A 68 -0.21 0.73 6.46
CA THR A 68 0.92 0.37 7.33
C THR A 68 2.25 0.44 6.57
N ALA A 69 2.31 -0.09 5.35
CA ALA A 69 3.50 -0.01 4.50
C ALA A 69 3.91 1.45 4.25
N LEU A 70 2.95 2.32 3.93
CA LEU A 70 3.20 3.74 3.72
C LEU A 70 3.58 4.48 5.00
N LYS A 71 3.00 4.11 6.15
CA LYS A 71 3.39 4.64 7.46
C LYS A 71 4.86 4.34 7.76
N ILE A 72 5.33 3.14 7.42
CA ILE A 72 6.75 2.78 7.51
C ILE A 72 7.58 3.62 6.54
N LEU A 73 7.20 3.71 5.26
CA LEU A 73 7.95 4.46 4.24
C LEU A 73 8.08 5.97 4.54
N PHE A 74 7.06 6.57 5.13
CA PHE A 74 7.04 8.00 5.46
C PHE A 74 7.68 8.33 6.82
N THR A 75 7.91 7.34 7.67
CA THR A 75 8.66 7.52 8.93
C THR A 75 10.15 7.35 8.61
N ARG A 76 10.78 8.41 8.08
CA ARG A 76 12.22 8.45 7.79
C ARG A 76 12.98 9.04 8.99
N GLY A 77 14.04 8.36 9.45
CA GLY A 77 14.91 8.84 10.52
C GLY A 77 14.94 7.92 11.74
N ASP A 78 14.20 8.30 12.79
CA ASP A 78 14.08 7.65 14.11
C ASP A 78 13.30 6.31 14.15
N PRO A 79 13.87 5.09 14.27
CA PRO A 79 13.06 3.89 14.53
C PRO A 79 12.16 4.03 15.78
N GLN A 80 12.52 4.91 16.72
CA GLN A 80 11.71 5.22 17.91
C GLN A 80 10.39 5.92 17.58
N ASP A 81 10.26 6.58 16.41
CA ASP A 81 9.02 7.25 16.00
C ASP A 81 8.03 6.29 15.32
N LEU A 82 8.46 5.06 15.00
CA LEU A 82 7.64 4.07 14.32
C LEU A 82 6.88 3.19 15.34
N PHE A 83 5.70 3.65 15.74
CA PHE A 83 4.78 2.87 16.56
C PHE A 83 3.77 2.13 15.68
N LEU A 84 3.82 0.79 15.66
CA LEU A 84 2.87 -0.05 14.95
C LEU A 84 1.97 -0.82 15.92
N GLU A 85 0.67 -0.77 15.70
CA GLU A 85 -0.29 -1.59 16.43
C GLU A 85 -0.24 -3.05 15.97
N ARG A 86 -0.68 -3.98 16.83
CA ARG A 86 -0.77 -5.40 16.51
C ARG A 86 -1.51 -5.64 15.18
N ASN A 87 -2.62 -4.93 14.97
CA ASN A 87 -3.43 -5.09 13.77
C ASN A 87 -2.73 -4.56 12.51
N GLU A 88 -1.92 -3.51 12.62
CA GLU A 88 -1.09 -2.99 11.52
C GLU A 88 -0.03 -4.03 11.12
N ILE A 89 0.60 -4.69 12.09
CA ILE A 89 1.60 -5.74 11.82
C ILE A 89 0.97 -6.94 11.12
N VAL A 90 -0.14 -7.46 11.64
CA VAL A 90 -0.86 -8.60 11.01
C VAL A 90 -1.36 -8.18 9.62
N ALA A 91 -1.93 -6.97 9.55
CA ALA A 91 -2.08 -6.08 8.39
C ALA A 91 -1.11 -6.34 7.24
N LEU A 92 0.11 -5.91 7.54
CA LEU A 92 1.23 -5.86 6.63
C LEU A 92 1.67 -7.25 6.21
N VAL A 93 1.87 -8.16 7.17
CA VAL A 93 2.36 -9.52 6.89
C VAL A 93 1.36 -10.29 6.03
N GLN A 94 0.06 -10.21 6.34
CA GLN A 94 -0.98 -10.87 5.56
C GLN A 94 -1.04 -10.35 4.13
N THR A 95 -0.90 -9.03 3.96
CA THR A 95 -0.88 -8.39 2.64
C THR A 95 0.32 -8.86 1.81
N VAL A 96 1.52 -8.89 2.40
CA VAL A 96 2.73 -9.40 1.74
C VAL A 96 2.59 -10.88 1.35
N ALA A 97 2.05 -11.71 2.25
CA ALA A 97 1.79 -13.11 1.96
C ALA A 97 0.83 -13.29 0.77
N LYS A 98 -0.23 -12.47 0.70
CA LYS A 98 -1.18 -12.49 -0.42
C LYS A 98 -0.55 -12.07 -1.75
N PHE A 99 0.33 -11.07 -1.75
CA PHE A 99 1.09 -10.74 -2.95
C PHE A 99 2.05 -11.84 -3.36
N SER A 100 2.76 -12.46 -2.40
CA SER A 100 3.65 -13.59 -2.67
C SER A 100 2.90 -14.76 -3.33
N GLU A 101 1.72 -15.10 -2.80
CA GLU A 101 0.84 -16.11 -3.38
C GLU A 101 0.39 -15.70 -4.78
N SER A 102 -0.07 -14.46 -4.96
CA SER A 102 -0.52 -13.95 -6.27
C SER A 102 0.57 -14.02 -7.34
N ILE A 103 1.81 -13.68 -7.02
CA ILE A 103 2.96 -13.79 -7.96
C ILE A 103 3.20 -15.25 -8.37
N LYS A 104 3.10 -16.19 -7.42
CA LYS A 104 3.22 -17.62 -7.70
C LYS A 104 2.10 -18.11 -8.64
N GLU A 105 0.87 -17.66 -8.39
CA GLU A 105 -0.29 -18.03 -9.22
C GLU A 105 -0.21 -17.45 -10.64
N VAL A 106 0.25 -16.20 -10.79
CA VAL A 106 0.45 -15.60 -12.13
C VAL A 106 1.41 -16.44 -12.97
N ARG A 107 2.50 -16.97 -12.38
CA ARG A 107 3.45 -17.84 -13.09
C ARG A 107 2.79 -19.15 -13.54
N GLN A 108 2.01 -19.78 -12.65
CA GLN A 108 1.29 -21.02 -12.97
C GLN A 108 0.26 -20.80 -14.07
N LEU A 109 -0.57 -19.76 -13.95
CA LEU A 109 -1.58 -19.41 -14.96
C LEU A 109 -0.94 -19.08 -16.32
N THR A 110 0.21 -18.39 -16.32
CA THR A 110 0.96 -18.12 -17.55
C THR A 110 1.43 -19.42 -18.20
N GLN A 111 1.95 -20.37 -17.43
CA GLN A 111 2.36 -21.67 -17.96
C GLN A 111 1.17 -22.45 -18.55
N LEU A 112 0.04 -22.48 -17.85
CA LEU A 112 -1.18 -23.14 -18.32
C LEU A 112 -1.70 -22.51 -19.62
N TYR A 113 -1.68 -21.18 -19.71
CA TYR A 113 -2.07 -20.45 -20.92
C TYR A 113 -1.24 -20.89 -22.14
N TRP A 114 0.08 -20.97 -22.01
CA TRP A 114 0.96 -21.40 -23.11
C TRP A 114 0.80 -22.88 -23.50
N GLN A 115 0.44 -23.74 -22.55
CA GLN A 115 0.17 -25.16 -22.81
C GLN A 115 -1.13 -25.39 -23.58
N GLN A 116 -2.16 -24.58 -23.34
CA GLN A 116 -3.45 -24.72 -24.00
C GLN A 116 -3.46 -24.19 -25.45
N GLN A 117 -2.43 -23.42 -25.83
CA GLN A 117 -2.29 -22.83 -27.16
C GLN A 117 -1.56 -23.74 -28.17
N HIS A 118 -1.05 -24.89 -27.70
CA HIS A 118 -0.59 -26.02 -28.50
C HIS A 118 -1.60 -27.17 -28.40
#